data_AF-A0A8C7ULV8-F1
#
_entry.id   AF-A0A8C7ULV8-F1
#
_cell.length_a   1.000
_cell.length_b   1.000
_cell.length_c   1.000
_cell.angle_alpha   90.00
_cell.angle_beta   90.00
_cell.angle_gamma   90.00
#
_symmetry.space_group_name_H-M   'P 1'
#
loop_
_entity.id
_entity.type
_entity.pdbx_description
1 polymer ?
#
loop_
_entity_poly.entity_id
_entity_poly.type
_entity_poly.pdbx_seq_one_letter_code
_entity_poly.pdbx_strand_id
1 'polypeptide(L)'
;MDTSEVEELLSPTKEFLLTYFLPEKCYNYFFVNLNFLHVPCWKIVLSKTVGVWIILGTVMAQLPQLWKVLRARSASGISWWSVLLQVYAITGPVVYCITNNFPLEAWSERLFMFMQGLAMGFLIQHYSGNTLKGIVFLLVYGGVMLLLTSPLVPEHVIPAMQASSMLAVVASRVIQAGTNYYHGNTGQLSALSVFLVFTGSLALIFTSLQETGDWSSVSTVTHVVAACLSCLLLTQIHSCVSIGSYMGIGLLNLFNFVINKTFEYIVVQQGRSTNRMPFESL
;
A
#
# COMPACT_ATOMS: atom_id res chain seq x y z
N MET A 1 -13.68 17.50 -42.22
CA MET A 1 -13.56 17.22 -40.78
C MET A 1 -12.86 18.44 -40.23
N ASP A 2 -13.65 19.36 -39.68
CA ASP A 2 -13.21 20.73 -39.42
C ASP A 2 -12.25 20.81 -38.23
N THR A 3 -11.26 21.69 -38.36
CA THR A 3 -10.21 21.97 -37.36
C THR A 3 -10.75 22.53 -36.04
N SER A 4 -12.00 22.98 -35.99
CA SER A 4 -12.65 23.51 -34.78
C SER A 4 -13.14 22.44 -33.80
N GLU A 5 -13.56 21.25 -34.26
CA GLU A 5 -14.00 20.15 -33.36
C GLU A 5 -12.83 19.46 -32.66
N VAL A 6 -11.63 19.49 -33.27
CA VAL A 6 -10.40 18.91 -32.69
C VAL A 6 -9.90 19.76 -31.51
N GLU A 7 -10.08 21.09 -31.56
CA GLU A 7 -9.65 22.01 -30.50
C GLU A 7 -10.52 21.89 -29.24
N GLU A 8 -11.82 21.58 -29.40
CA GLU A 8 -12.78 21.47 -28.31
C GLU A 8 -12.60 20.17 -27.51
N LEU A 9 -12.31 19.04 -28.16
CA LEU A 9 -11.98 17.77 -27.49
C LEU A 9 -10.57 17.77 -26.84
N LEU A 10 -9.67 18.60 -27.39
CA LEU A 10 -8.34 18.81 -26.85
C LEU A 10 -8.38 19.69 -25.59
N SER A 11 -9.41 20.52 -25.39
CA SER A 11 -9.50 21.44 -24.25
C SER A 11 -9.66 20.76 -22.86
N PRO A 12 -10.58 19.80 -22.63
CA PRO A 12 -10.70 19.15 -21.32
C PRO A 12 -9.53 18.19 -21.05
N THR A 13 -9.00 17.55 -22.10
CA THR A 13 -7.82 16.68 -21.98
C THR A 13 -6.57 17.51 -21.71
N LYS A 14 -6.41 18.69 -22.33
CA LYS A 14 -5.30 19.63 -22.10
C LYS A 14 -5.40 20.32 -20.75
N GLU A 15 -6.59 20.70 -20.28
CA GLU A 15 -6.80 21.20 -18.90
C GLU A 15 -6.51 20.10 -17.88
N PHE A 16 -6.95 18.87 -18.12
CA PHE A 16 -6.62 17.74 -17.26
C PHE A 16 -5.11 17.46 -17.27
N LEU A 17 -4.45 17.49 -18.44
CA LEU A 17 -2.99 17.32 -18.57
C LEU A 17 -2.22 18.46 -17.90
N LEU A 18 -2.63 19.72 -18.09
CA LEU A 18 -1.97 20.91 -17.55
C LEU A 18 -2.17 21.07 -16.04
N THR A 19 -3.36 20.73 -15.55
CA THR A 19 -3.73 20.86 -14.14
C THR A 19 -3.22 19.68 -13.32
N TYR A 20 -3.22 18.48 -13.89
CA TYR A 20 -2.94 17.25 -13.14
C TYR A 20 -1.53 16.69 -13.38
N PHE A 21 -1.01 16.76 -14.61
CA PHE A 21 0.25 16.09 -14.99
C PHE A 21 1.43 17.05 -15.25
N LEU A 22 1.19 18.22 -15.82
CA LEU A 22 2.24 19.07 -16.37
C LEU A 22 1.91 20.56 -16.20
N PRO A 23 2.45 21.26 -15.18
CA PRO A 23 2.20 22.68 -14.98
C PRO A 23 2.48 23.50 -16.25
N GLU A 24 1.74 24.58 -16.51
CA GLU A 24 1.90 25.43 -17.72
C GLU A 24 3.36 25.87 -17.96
N LYS A 25 4.09 26.16 -16.87
CA LYS A 25 5.52 26.49 -16.95
C LYS A 25 6.34 25.35 -17.56
N CYS A 26 6.08 24.11 -17.16
CA CYS A 26 6.76 22.93 -17.70
C CYS A 26 6.31 22.59 -19.12
N TYR A 27 5.05 22.84 -19.47
CA TYR A 27 4.57 22.74 -20.85
C TYR A 27 5.34 23.69 -21.78
N ASN A 28 5.51 24.95 -21.36
CA ASN A 28 6.28 25.94 -22.12
C ASN A 28 7.77 25.58 -22.25
N TYR A 29 8.40 25.01 -21.22
CA TYR A 29 9.78 24.53 -21.33
C TYR A 29 9.96 23.36 -22.30
N PHE A 30 9.03 22.41 -22.32
CA PHE A 30 9.13 21.22 -23.18
C PHE A 30 8.72 21.48 -24.63
N PHE A 31 7.58 22.13 -24.84
CA PHE A 31 6.96 22.21 -26.17
C PHE A 31 7.19 23.54 -26.88
N VAL A 32 7.41 24.63 -26.13
CA VAL A 32 7.66 25.96 -26.72
C VAL A 32 9.15 26.24 -26.83
N ASN A 33 9.93 25.98 -25.77
CA ASN A 33 11.37 26.22 -25.75
C ASN A 33 12.23 25.01 -26.21
N LEU A 34 11.61 23.88 -26.56
CA LEU A 34 12.27 22.62 -26.94
C LEU A 34 13.36 22.14 -25.96
N ASN A 35 13.27 22.54 -24.69
CA ASN A 35 14.19 22.15 -23.63
C ASN A 35 13.73 20.84 -22.98
N PHE A 36 13.81 19.75 -23.76
CA PHE A 36 13.38 18.40 -23.38
C PHE A 36 14.08 17.84 -22.14
N LEU A 37 15.24 18.38 -21.75
CA LEU A 37 16.06 17.88 -20.64
C LEU A 37 16.01 18.78 -19.39
N HIS A 38 14.95 19.55 -19.21
CA HIS A 38 14.78 20.35 -17.99
C HIS A 38 14.46 19.44 -16.79
N VAL A 39 15.52 19.05 -16.06
CA VAL A 39 15.50 18.15 -14.90
C VAL A 39 14.37 18.43 -13.89
N PRO A 40 14.11 19.68 -13.44
CA PRO A 40 13.06 19.90 -12.44
C PRO A 40 11.64 19.65 -12.99
N CYS A 41 11.37 19.93 -14.27
CA CYS A 41 10.07 19.64 -14.88
C CYS A 41 9.87 18.13 -15.07
N TRP A 42 10.91 17.40 -15.45
CA TRP A 42 10.87 15.94 -15.50
C TRP A 42 10.57 15.30 -14.13
N LYS A 43 11.17 15.83 -13.06
CA LYS A 43 10.89 15.35 -11.70
C LYS A 43 9.42 15.54 -11.31
N ILE A 44 8.81 16.67 -11.66
CA ILE A 44 7.39 16.96 -11.37
C ILE A 44 6.48 15.99 -12.13
N VAL A 45 6.68 15.85 -13.45
CA VAL A 45 5.87 14.95 -14.29
C VAL A 45 5.98 13.51 -13.78
N LEU A 46 7.20 13.06 -13.48
CA LEU A 46 7.43 11.70 -13.02
C LEU A 46 6.82 11.46 -11.63
N SER A 47 6.93 12.43 -10.70
CA SER A 47 6.27 12.38 -9.39
C SER A 47 4.75 12.24 -9.51
N LYS A 48 4.12 13.06 -10.36
CA LYS A 48 2.67 13.01 -10.61
C LYS A 48 2.24 11.69 -11.25
N THR A 49 2.97 11.24 -12.27
CA THR A 49 2.71 9.96 -12.94
C THR A 49 2.80 8.80 -11.95
N VAL A 50 3.84 8.80 -11.10
CA VAL A 50 4.07 7.78 -10.09
C VAL A 50 2.95 7.80 -9.03
N GLY A 51 2.50 8.97 -8.58
CA GLY A 51 1.38 9.10 -7.66
C GLY A 51 0.09 8.46 -8.20
N VAL A 52 -0.26 8.73 -9.46
CA VAL A 52 -1.41 8.12 -10.14
C VAL A 52 -1.24 6.62 -10.27
N TRP A 53 -0.04 6.16 -10.63
CA TRP A 53 0.28 4.75 -10.72
C TRP A 53 0.15 4.01 -9.39
N ILE A 54 0.53 4.64 -8.27
CA ILE A 54 0.37 4.05 -6.94
C ILE A 54 -1.11 3.83 -6.63
N ILE A 55 -1.96 4.84 -6.86
CA ILE A 55 -3.39 4.74 -6.58
C ILE A 55 -4.03 3.65 -7.45
N LEU A 56 -3.79 3.71 -8.77
CA LEU A 56 -4.37 2.75 -9.71
C LEU A 56 -3.82 1.33 -9.46
N GLY A 57 -2.51 1.21 -9.28
CA GLY A 57 -1.81 -0.06 -9.10
C GLY A 57 -2.21 -0.75 -7.80
N THR A 58 -2.43 -0.03 -6.71
CA THR A 58 -2.83 -0.63 -5.41
C THR A 58 -4.25 -1.18 -5.45
N VAL A 59 -5.20 -0.40 -5.97
CA VAL A 59 -6.60 -0.79 -6.19
C VAL A 59 -6.68 -2.00 -7.15
N MET A 60 -5.92 -1.95 -8.24
CA MET A 60 -5.87 -3.02 -9.22
C MET A 60 -5.10 -4.25 -8.74
N ALA A 61 -4.15 -4.13 -7.82
CA ALA A 61 -3.35 -5.27 -7.39
C ALA A 61 -4.19 -6.35 -6.68
N GLN A 62 -5.16 -5.97 -5.86
CA GLN A 62 -5.94 -6.94 -5.08
C GLN A 62 -7.07 -7.60 -5.89
N LEU A 63 -7.56 -6.97 -6.96
CA LEU A 63 -8.63 -7.51 -7.79
C LEU A 63 -8.26 -8.84 -8.49
N PRO A 64 -7.10 -8.99 -9.16
CA PRO A 64 -6.66 -10.26 -9.73
C PRO A 64 -6.55 -11.38 -8.71
N GLN A 65 -6.16 -11.06 -7.46
CA GLN A 65 -6.05 -12.04 -6.39
C GLN A 65 -7.43 -12.55 -5.97
N LEU A 66 -8.35 -11.63 -5.73
CA LEU A 66 -9.74 -11.93 -5.37
C LEU A 66 -10.43 -12.75 -6.47
N TRP A 67 -10.27 -12.31 -7.72
CA TRP A 67 -10.82 -12.99 -8.88
C TRP A 67 -10.27 -14.40 -9.05
N LYS A 68 -8.96 -14.60 -8.85
CA LYS A 68 -8.32 -15.92 -8.96
C LYS A 68 -8.91 -16.90 -7.93
N VAL A 69 -9.09 -16.47 -6.69
CA VAL A 69 -9.70 -17.29 -5.62
C VAL A 69 -11.17 -17.62 -5.91
N LEU A 70 -11.96 -16.63 -6.33
CA LEU A 70 -13.36 -16.84 -6.70
C LEU A 70 -13.51 -17.83 -7.86
N ARG A 71 -12.66 -17.70 -8.89
CA ARG A 71 -12.66 -18.61 -10.04
C ARG A 71 -12.22 -20.02 -9.66
N ALA A 72 -11.20 -20.15 -8.82
CA ALA A 72 -10.70 -21.45 -8.36
C ALA A 72 -11.59 -22.11 -7.30
N ARG A 73 -12.51 -21.36 -6.68
CA ARG A 73 -13.32 -21.77 -5.52
C ARG A 73 -12.48 -22.40 -4.40
N SER A 74 -11.26 -21.90 -4.22
CA SER A 74 -10.30 -22.42 -3.27
C SER A 74 -9.38 -21.30 -2.81
N ALA A 75 -9.03 -21.30 -1.53
CA ALA A 75 -8.08 -20.37 -0.93
C ALA A 75 -6.72 -21.03 -0.63
N SER A 76 -6.43 -22.18 -1.25
CA SER A 76 -5.18 -22.91 -1.05
C SER A 76 -3.95 -22.03 -1.36
N GLY A 77 -2.90 -22.14 -0.55
CA GLY A 77 -1.65 -21.37 -0.67
C GLY A 77 -1.70 -19.95 -0.11
N ILE A 78 -2.86 -19.43 0.31
CA ILE A 78 -2.99 -18.06 0.83
C ILE A 78 -3.03 -18.09 2.35
N SER A 79 -2.16 -17.31 2.99
CA SER A 79 -2.04 -17.31 4.44
C SER A 79 -3.09 -16.42 5.10
N TRP A 80 -3.88 -17.00 6.00
CA TRP A 80 -4.84 -16.27 6.83
C TRP A 80 -4.19 -15.11 7.61
N TRP A 81 -3.05 -15.38 8.24
CA TRP A 81 -2.32 -14.37 9.03
C TRP A 81 -1.77 -13.24 8.18
N SER A 82 -1.34 -13.53 6.95
CA SER A 82 -0.93 -12.50 6.00
C SER A 82 -2.09 -11.56 5.67
N VAL A 83 -3.27 -12.11 5.38
CA VAL A 83 -4.46 -11.28 5.07
C VAL A 83 -4.90 -10.46 6.27
N LEU A 84 -4.92 -11.04 7.47
CA LEU A 84 -5.28 -10.31 8.69
C LEU A 84 -4.36 -9.11 8.92
N LEU A 85 -3.03 -9.27 8.74
CA LEU A 85 -2.08 -8.16 8.85
C LEU A 85 -2.25 -7.10 7.77
N GLN A 86 -2.67 -7.48 6.55
CA GLN A 86 -3.00 -6.51 5.49
C GLN A 86 -4.22 -5.67 5.86
N VAL A 87 -5.28 -6.29 6.39
CA VAL A 87 -6.48 -5.55 6.84
C VAL A 87 -6.11 -4.63 8.02
N TYR A 88 -5.31 -5.11 8.97
CA TYR A 88 -4.80 -4.28 10.08
C TYR A 88 -4.01 -3.07 9.58
N ALA A 89 -3.10 -3.25 8.61
CA ALA A 89 -2.27 -2.18 8.08
C ALA A 89 -3.09 -1.03 7.48
N ILE A 90 -4.26 -1.33 6.89
CA ILE A 90 -5.14 -0.31 6.29
C ILE A 90 -6.08 0.31 7.32
N THR A 91 -6.36 -0.38 8.42
CA THR A 91 -7.34 0.06 9.44
C THR A 91 -6.94 1.36 10.11
N GLY A 92 -5.70 1.49 10.58
CA GLY A 92 -5.22 2.73 11.22
C GLY A 92 -5.36 3.96 10.32
N PRO A 93 -4.86 3.92 9.07
CA PRO A 93 -5.06 4.98 8.09
C PRO A 93 -6.53 5.33 7.80
N VAL A 94 -7.41 4.33 7.67
CA VAL A 94 -8.85 4.56 7.43
C VAL A 94 -9.51 5.22 8.64
N VAL A 95 -9.29 4.70 9.84
CA VAL A 95 -9.84 5.26 11.08
C VAL A 95 -9.37 6.69 11.28
N TYR A 96 -8.08 6.98 11.06
CA TYR A 96 -7.54 8.33 11.12
C TYR A 96 -8.25 9.29 10.15
N CYS A 97 -8.54 8.83 8.93
CA CYS A 97 -9.24 9.66 7.96
C CYS A 97 -10.69 9.97 8.40
N ILE A 98 -11.37 8.98 8.99
CA ILE A 98 -12.73 9.12 9.51
C ILE A 98 -12.76 10.06 10.72
N THR A 99 -11.88 9.87 11.71
CA THR A 99 -11.89 10.66 12.95
C THR A 99 -11.52 12.13 12.72
N ASN A 100 -10.68 12.42 11.72
CA ASN A 100 -10.34 13.79 11.33
C ASN A 100 -11.33 14.41 10.31
N ASN A 101 -12.43 13.72 9.98
CA ASN A 101 -13.45 14.19 9.04
C ASN A 101 -12.91 14.60 7.65
N PHE A 102 -11.93 13.86 7.13
CA PHE A 102 -11.46 14.10 5.76
C PHE A 102 -12.54 13.69 4.73
N PRO A 103 -12.67 14.44 3.61
CA PRO A 103 -13.64 14.12 2.57
C PRO A 103 -13.37 12.73 1.99
N LEU A 104 -14.43 11.98 1.63
CA LEU A 104 -14.33 10.59 1.16
C LEU A 104 -13.37 10.45 -0.03
N GLU A 105 -13.34 11.42 -0.94
CA GLU A 105 -12.46 11.43 -2.11
C GLU A 105 -10.98 11.28 -1.74
N ALA A 106 -10.56 11.81 -0.59
CA ALA A 106 -9.17 11.80 -0.14
C ALA A 106 -8.68 10.45 0.42
N TRP A 107 -9.60 9.53 0.72
CA TRP A 107 -9.26 8.22 1.31
C TRP A 107 -10.09 7.05 0.77
N SER A 108 -10.89 7.28 -0.27
CA SER A 108 -11.75 6.29 -0.92
C SER A 108 -10.98 5.08 -1.44
N GLU A 109 -9.73 5.28 -1.87
CA GLU A 109 -8.82 4.22 -2.30
C GLU A 109 -8.50 3.26 -1.15
N ARG A 110 -8.33 3.79 0.07
CA ARG A 110 -8.07 2.99 1.28
C ARG A 110 -9.30 2.24 1.71
N LEU A 111 -10.47 2.86 1.62
CA LEU A 111 -11.74 2.19 1.87
C LEU A 111 -11.94 0.99 0.93
N PHE A 112 -11.64 1.17 -0.36
CA PHE A 112 -11.77 0.07 -1.32
C PHE A 112 -10.82 -1.09 -1.02
N MET A 113 -9.54 -0.79 -0.74
CA MET A 113 -8.56 -1.81 -0.33
C MET A 113 -8.96 -2.52 0.97
N PHE A 114 -9.53 -1.78 1.93
CA PHE A 114 -10.03 -2.34 3.17
C PHE A 114 -11.16 -3.36 2.92
N MET A 115 -12.14 -2.99 2.09
CA MET A 115 -13.26 -3.86 1.72
C MET A 115 -12.79 -5.10 0.97
N GLN A 116 -11.83 -4.96 0.04
CA GLN A 116 -11.21 -6.09 -0.67
C GLN A 116 -10.48 -7.03 0.29
N GLY A 117 -9.74 -6.49 1.27
CA GLY A 117 -9.06 -7.28 2.30
C GLY A 117 -10.03 -8.07 3.18
N LEU A 118 -11.14 -7.44 3.61
CA LEU A 118 -12.20 -8.12 4.37
C LEU A 118 -12.86 -9.23 3.54
N ALA A 119 -13.19 -8.95 2.28
CA ALA A 119 -13.75 -9.95 1.37
C ALA A 119 -12.80 -11.14 1.18
N MET A 120 -11.51 -10.88 1.04
CA MET A 120 -10.50 -11.92 0.95
C MET A 120 -10.42 -12.77 2.22
N GLY A 121 -10.43 -12.13 3.40
CA GLY A 121 -10.46 -12.83 4.69
C GLY A 121 -11.69 -13.73 4.82
N PHE A 122 -12.87 -13.22 4.46
CA PHE A 122 -14.11 -14.00 4.44
C PHE A 122 -14.01 -15.21 3.50
N LEU A 123 -13.54 -15.01 2.26
CA LEU A 123 -13.42 -16.09 1.27
C LEU A 123 -12.45 -17.19 1.70
N ILE A 124 -11.36 -16.83 2.38
CA ILE A 124 -10.42 -17.82 2.95
C ILE A 124 -11.16 -18.75 3.93
N GLN A 125 -11.94 -18.19 4.85
CA GLN A 125 -12.69 -18.99 5.83
C GLN A 125 -13.82 -19.79 5.19
N HIS A 126 -14.53 -19.19 4.23
CA HIS A 126 -15.61 -19.83 3.49
C HIS A 126 -15.13 -21.05 2.70
N TYR A 127 -14.05 -20.91 1.91
CA TYR A 127 -13.49 -22.03 1.15
C TYR A 127 -12.72 -23.04 2.01
N SER A 128 -12.39 -22.70 3.27
CA SER A 128 -11.87 -23.66 4.25
C SER A 128 -12.97 -24.50 4.93
N GLY A 129 -14.23 -24.39 4.47
CA GLY A 129 -15.38 -25.13 4.99
C GLY A 129 -16.01 -24.53 6.25
N ASN A 130 -15.53 -23.37 6.72
CA ASN A 130 -15.97 -22.75 7.98
C ASN A 130 -16.57 -21.36 7.74
N THR A 131 -17.67 -21.27 6.97
CA THR A 131 -18.35 -20.00 6.66
C THR A 131 -18.72 -19.20 7.91
N LEU A 132 -19.09 -19.88 9.00
CA LEU A 132 -19.40 -19.22 10.28
C LEU A 132 -18.21 -18.40 10.80
N LYS A 133 -16.98 -18.92 10.71
CA LYS A 133 -15.78 -18.17 11.11
C LYS A 133 -15.57 -16.93 10.25
N GLY A 134 -15.90 -17.01 8.96
CA GLY A 134 -15.88 -15.86 8.05
C GLY A 134 -16.89 -14.78 8.44
N ILE A 135 -18.13 -15.17 8.75
CA ILE A 135 -19.17 -14.23 9.19
C ILE A 135 -18.79 -13.59 10.53
N VAL A 136 -18.34 -14.40 11.50
CA VAL A 136 -17.88 -13.92 12.80
C VAL A 136 -16.71 -12.95 12.63
N PHE A 137 -15.76 -13.25 11.75
CA PHE A 137 -14.67 -12.33 11.42
C PHE A 137 -15.18 -10.97 10.94
N LEU A 138 -16.13 -10.93 10.01
CA LEU A 138 -16.70 -9.67 9.50
C LEU A 138 -17.43 -8.89 10.60
N LEU A 139 -18.22 -9.58 11.44
CA LEU A 139 -18.94 -8.95 12.55
C LEU A 139 -17.98 -8.38 13.60
N VAL A 140 -16.96 -9.15 13.99
CA VAL A 140 -15.92 -8.71 14.92
C VAL A 140 -15.17 -7.51 14.35
N TYR A 141 -14.77 -7.56 13.08
CA TYR A 141 -14.07 -6.44 12.46
C TYR A 141 -14.94 -5.18 12.34
N GLY A 142 -16.23 -5.35 12.03
CA GLY A 142 -17.21 -4.25 12.07
C GLY A 142 -17.32 -3.64 13.47
N GLY A 143 -17.39 -4.46 14.52
CA GLY A 143 -17.37 -4.01 15.91
C GLY A 143 -16.08 -3.27 16.29
N VAL A 144 -14.93 -3.77 15.84
CA VAL A 144 -13.63 -3.09 16.03
C VAL A 144 -13.62 -1.73 15.33
N MET A 145 -14.14 -1.63 14.11
CA MET A 145 -14.23 -0.35 13.41
C MET A 145 -15.14 0.65 14.13
N LEU A 146 -16.30 0.22 14.61
CA LEU A 146 -17.21 1.06 15.40
C LEU A 146 -16.57 1.52 16.72
N LEU A 147 -15.82 0.65 17.38
CA LEU A 147 -15.07 1.01 18.59
C LEU A 147 -13.98 2.03 18.25
N LEU A 148 -13.20 1.79 17.20
CA LEU A 148 -12.09 2.64 16.77
C LEU A 148 -12.52 4.03 16.31
N THR A 149 -13.72 4.18 15.76
CA THR A 149 -14.28 5.48 15.37
C THR A 149 -15.03 6.16 16.50
N SER A 150 -15.27 5.48 17.62
CA SER A 150 -15.92 6.06 18.79
C SER A 150 -14.98 7.01 19.55
N PRO A 151 -15.51 8.01 20.27
CA PRO A 151 -14.71 8.90 21.10
C PRO A 151 -14.10 8.22 22.34
N LEU A 152 -14.33 6.91 22.54
CA LEU A 152 -13.83 6.15 23.68
C LEU A 152 -12.36 5.75 23.53
N VAL A 153 -11.79 5.89 22.32
CA VAL A 153 -10.42 5.44 22.04
C VAL A 153 -9.40 6.52 22.43
N PRO A 154 -8.36 6.16 23.21
CA PRO A 154 -7.31 7.09 23.54
C PRO A 154 -6.59 7.66 22.31
N GLU A 155 -6.22 8.94 22.37
CA GLU A 155 -5.61 9.67 21.25
C GLU A 155 -4.32 9.03 20.69
N HIS A 156 -3.61 8.25 21.49
CA HIS A 156 -2.35 7.60 21.10
C HIS A 156 -2.53 6.30 20.28
N VAL A 157 -3.73 5.70 20.27
CA VAL A 157 -3.96 4.41 19.61
C VAL A 157 -3.88 4.53 18.09
N ILE A 158 -4.57 5.52 17.50
CA ILE A 158 -4.63 5.70 16.04
C ILE A 158 -3.24 6.03 15.46
N PRO A 159 -2.46 6.97 16.03
CA PRO A 159 -1.08 7.21 15.57
C PRO A 159 -0.17 5.99 15.72
N ALA A 160 -0.31 5.22 16.81
CA ALA A 160 0.47 3.99 16.99
C ALA A 160 0.14 2.95 15.90
N MET A 161 -1.15 2.78 15.57
CA MET A 161 -1.58 1.91 14.47
C MET A 161 -1.07 2.38 13.10
N GLN A 162 -1.00 3.68 12.86
CA GLN A 162 -0.40 4.21 11.64
C GLN A 162 1.11 3.92 11.58
N ALA A 163 1.83 4.13 12.68
CA ALA A 163 3.27 3.89 12.70
C ALA A 163 3.63 2.40 12.53
N SER A 164 2.81 1.48 13.06
CA SER A 164 2.99 0.04 12.88
C SER A 164 2.43 -0.52 11.57
N SER A 165 1.62 0.24 10.82
CA SER A 165 0.98 -0.22 9.58
C SER A 165 1.98 -0.71 8.53
N MET A 166 3.07 0.04 8.33
CA MET A 166 4.12 -0.30 7.38
C MET A 166 4.82 -1.62 7.75
N LEU A 167 5.05 -1.85 9.06
CA LEU A 167 5.58 -3.12 9.55
C LEU A 167 4.63 -4.27 9.27
N ALA A 168 3.33 -4.07 9.49
CA ALA A 168 2.34 -5.09 9.22
C ALA A 168 2.29 -5.47 7.74
N VAL A 169 2.47 -4.51 6.82
CA VAL A 169 2.61 -4.80 5.38
C VAL A 169 3.81 -5.70 5.12
N VAL A 170 4.99 -5.38 5.68
CA VAL A 170 6.19 -6.19 5.49
C VAL A 170 6.01 -7.58 6.11
N ALA A 171 5.53 -7.66 7.35
CA ALA A 171 5.27 -8.91 8.06
C ALA A 171 4.27 -9.79 7.30
N SER A 172 3.22 -9.21 6.72
CA SER A 172 2.26 -9.96 5.90
C SER A 172 2.92 -10.68 4.72
N ARG A 173 3.90 -10.03 4.07
CA ARG A 173 4.63 -10.59 2.93
C ARG A 173 5.62 -11.66 3.38
N VAL A 174 6.30 -11.46 4.51
CA VAL A 174 7.18 -12.48 5.13
C VAL A 174 6.39 -13.74 5.44
N ILE A 175 5.23 -13.60 6.10
CA ILE A 175 4.36 -14.73 6.44
C ILE A 175 3.87 -15.46 5.19
N GLN A 176 3.47 -14.72 4.15
CA GLN A 176 3.05 -15.32 2.88
C GLN A 176 4.20 -16.08 2.21
N ALA A 177 5.41 -15.51 2.17
CA ALA A 177 6.58 -16.14 1.58
C ALA A 177 6.99 -17.41 2.36
N GLY A 178 6.92 -17.37 3.70
CA GLY A 178 7.14 -18.53 4.56
C GLY A 178 6.08 -19.62 4.36
N THR A 179 4.82 -19.23 4.18
CA THR A 179 3.72 -20.18 3.89
C THR A 179 3.94 -20.89 2.55
N ASN A 180 4.34 -20.14 1.51
CA ASN A 180 4.66 -20.70 0.20
C ASN A 180 5.84 -21.69 0.28
N TYR A 181 6.86 -21.35 1.07
CA TYR A 181 8.03 -22.21 1.27
C TYR A 181 7.65 -23.50 2.00
N TYR A 182 6.90 -23.39 3.11
CA TYR A 182 6.49 -24.54 3.91
C TYR A 182 5.60 -25.52 3.14
N HIS A 183 4.65 -25.02 2.35
CA HIS A 183 3.75 -25.87 1.57
C HIS A 183 4.33 -26.37 0.24
N GLY A 184 5.49 -25.87 -0.18
CA GLY A 184 6.11 -26.26 -1.44
C GLY A 184 5.32 -25.86 -2.70
N ASN A 185 4.31 -25.00 -2.57
CA ASN A 185 3.54 -24.44 -3.67
C ASN A 185 2.96 -23.07 -3.29
N THR A 186 2.56 -22.29 -4.29
CA THR A 186 1.96 -20.95 -4.12
C THR A 186 0.42 -20.97 -4.20
N GLY A 187 -0.17 -22.14 -4.46
CA GLY A 187 -1.61 -22.36 -4.60
C GLY A 187 -2.29 -21.32 -5.50
N GLN A 188 -3.17 -20.53 -4.91
CA GLN A 188 -4.00 -19.53 -5.60
C GLN A 188 -3.43 -18.11 -5.53
N LEU A 189 -2.16 -17.93 -5.16
CA LEU A 189 -1.49 -16.63 -5.23
C LEU A 189 -1.37 -16.15 -6.69
N SER A 190 -1.76 -14.91 -6.97
CA SER A 190 -1.86 -14.35 -8.31
C SER A 190 -0.57 -13.65 -8.70
N ALA A 191 0.09 -14.15 -9.77
CA ALA A 191 1.32 -13.56 -10.31
C ALA A 191 1.12 -12.08 -10.66
N LEU A 192 0.00 -11.74 -11.30
CA LEU A 192 -0.33 -10.37 -11.68
C LEU A 192 -0.50 -9.48 -10.45
N SER A 193 -1.17 -9.96 -9.41
CA SER A 193 -1.31 -9.22 -8.15
C SER A 193 0.05 -8.91 -7.53
N VAL A 194 0.90 -9.94 -7.37
CA VAL A 194 2.23 -9.76 -6.78
C VAL A 194 3.12 -8.84 -7.62
N PHE A 195 3.00 -8.89 -8.95
CA PHE A 195 3.71 -7.98 -9.86
C PHE A 195 3.28 -6.52 -9.69
N LEU A 196 1.97 -6.27 -9.58
CA LEU A 196 1.44 -4.94 -9.31
C LEU A 196 1.89 -4.42 -7.94
N VAL A 197 1.91 -5.28 -6.91
CA VAL A 197 2.45 -4.92 -5.59
C VAL A 197 3.96 -4.62 -5.64
N PHE A 198 4.73 -5.37 -6.44
CA PHE A 198 6.15 -5.14 -6.64
C PHE A 198 6.39 -3.77 -7.28
N THR A 199 5.75 -3.49 -8.41
CA THR A 199 5.88 -2.20 -9.12
C THR A 199 5.38 -1.02 -8.27
N GLY A 200 4.29 -1.20 -7.51
CA GLY A 200 3.83 -0.23 -6.53
C GLY A 200 4.84 0.03 -5.40
N SER A 201 5.57 -0.99 -4.96
CA SER A 201 6.64 -0.82 -3.95
C SER A 201 7.84 -0.05 -4.52
N LEU A 202 8.20 -0.26 -5.79
CA LEU A 202 9.22 0.55 -6.48
C LEU A 202 8.81 2.02 -6.61
N ALA A 203 7.55 2.26 -6.96
CA ALA A 203 6.96 3.60 -7.02
C ALA A 203 7.02 4.32 -5.66
N LEU A 204 6.78 3.59 -4.56
CA LEU A 204 6.88 4.13 -3.20
C LEU A 204 8.33 4.42 -2.77
N ILE A 205 9.31 3.62 -3.20
CA ILE A 205 10.74 3.95 -3.00
C ILE A 205 11.06 5.29 -3.67
N PHE A 206 10.65 5.45 -4.94
CA PHE A 206 10.89 6.68 -5.67
C PHE A 206 10.26 7.90 -4.99
N THR A 207 8.99 7.78 -4.58
CA THR A 207 8.26 8.88 -3.90
C THR A 207 8.91 9.22 -2.57
N SER A 208 9.25 8.22 -1.75
CA SER A 208 9.94 8.41 -0.46
C SER A 208 11.26 9.14 -0.60
N LEU A 209 12.04 8.83 -1.65
CA LEU A 209 13.31 9.52 -1.93
C LEU A 209 13.10 10.96 -2.38
N GLN A 210 12.02 11.25 -3.10
CA GLN A 210 11.67 12.63 -3.45
C GLN A 210 11.25 13.44 -2.23
N GLU A 211 10.52 12.83 -1.31
CA GLU A 211 10.02 13.49 -0.09
C GLU A 211 11.12 13.71 0.94
N THR A 212 11.94 12.69 1.21
CA THR A 212 12.94 12.73 2.28
C THR A 212 14.34 13.11 1.81
N GLY A 213 14.69 12.84 0.55
CA GLY A 213 16.05 13.00 0.04
C GLY A 213 17.05 11.96 0.56
N ASP A 214 16.64 11.11 1.52
CA ASP A 214 17.53 10.24 2.29
C ASP A 214 17.20 8.76 2.10
N TRP A 215 18.20 7.99 1.67
CA TRP A 215 18.10 6.53 1.47
C TRP A 215 17.96 5.75 2.77
N SER A 216 18.44 6.33 3.88
CA SER A 216 18.41 5.73 5.22
C SER A 216 17.12 6.03 5.98
N SER A 217 16.18 6.77 5.39
CA SER A 217 14.89 7.05 6.03
C SER A 217 14.10 5.75 6.21
N VAL A 218 13.40 5.63 7.34
CA VAL A 218 12.66 4.42 7.72
C VAL A 218 11.63 4.04 6.64
N SER A 219 10.97 5.04 6.04
CA SER A 219 10.03 4.83 4.94
C SER A 219 10.70 4.20 3.71
N THR A 220 11.81 4.79 3.24
CA THR A 220 12.56 4.28 2.08
C THR A 220 13.02 2.84 2.32
N VAL A 221 13.65 2.57 3.47
CA VAL A 221 14.14 1.23 3.80
C VAL A 221 12.98 0.22 3.85
N THR A 222 11.84 0.61 4.43
CA THR A 222 10.67 -0.26 4.51
C THR A 222 10.11 -0.61 3.12
N HIS A 223 10.04 0.36 2.21
CA HIS A 223 9.60 0.12 0.84
C HIS A 223 10.61 -0.72 0.03
N VAL A 224 11.91 -0.56 0.27
CA VAL A 224 12.96 -1.43 -0.30
C VAL A 224 12.75 -2.88 0.14
N VAL A 225 12.58 -3.12 1.44
CA VAL A 225 12.32 -4.47 1.99
C VAL A 225 11.04 -5.06 1.37
N ALA A 226 9.99 -4.25 1.31
CA ALA A 226 8.71 -4.65 0.72
C ALA A 226 8.88 -5.04 -0.76
N ALA A 227 9.65 -4.28 -1.54
CA ALA A 227 9.95 -4.59 -2.94
C ALA A 227 10.77 -5.89 -3.08
N CYS A 228 11.80 -6.09 -2.25
CA CYS A 228 12.57 -7.34 -2.21
C CYS A 228 11.69 -8.55 -1.88
N LEU A 229 10.78 -8.42 -0.90
CA LEU A 229 9.81 -9.47 -0.55
C LEU A 229 8.82 -9.77 -1.68
N SER A 230 8.35 -8.75 -2.40
CA SER A 230 7.47 -8.96 -3.55
C SER A 230 8.21 -9.62 -4.72
N CYS A 231 9.47 -9.27 -4.93
CA CYS A 231 10.33 -9.97 -5.89
C CYS A 231 10.51 -11.44 -5.50
N LEU A 232 10.77 -11.72 -4.21
CA LEU A 232 10.81 -13.08 -3.68
C LEU A 232 9.52 -13.86 -3.98
N LEU A 233 8.36 -13.27 -3.69
CA LEU A 233 7.08 -13.89 -3.98
C LEU A 233 6.90 -14.16 -5.49
N LEU A 234 7.32 -13.25 -6.37
CA LEU A 234 7.32 -13.50 -7.83
C LEU A 234 8.21 -14.68 -8.20
N THR A 235 9.42 -14.76 -7.64
CA THR A 235 10.31 -15.89 -7.90
C THR A 235 9.73 -17.21 -7.39
N GLN A 236 9.06 -17.22 -6.24
CA GLN A 236 8.36 -18.40 -5.72
C GLN A 236 7.16 -18.84 -6.59
N ILE A 237 6.52 -17.89 -7.28
CA ILE A 237 5.43 -18.20 -8.21
C ILE A 237 5.96 -18.78 -9.52
N HIS A 238 7.06 -18.21 -10.06
CA HIS A 238 7.62 -18.62 -11.35
C HIS A 238 8.45 -19.90 -11.25
N SER A 239 9.31 -20.00 -10.24
CA SER A 239 10.06 -21.22 -9.94
C SER A 239 9.22 -22.03 -8.97
N CYS A 240 8.58 -23.11 -9.44
CA CYS A 240 7.91 -24.09 -8.59
C CYS A 240 8.90 -24.55 -7.50
N VAL A 241 8.76 -23.94 -6.32
CA VAL A 241 9.55 -24.01 -5.08
C VAL A 241 10.92 -24.71 -5.20
N SER A 242 11.98 -23.91 -5.36
CA SER A 242 13.33 -24.27 -4.87
C SER A 242 14.29 -23.06 -4.80
N ILE A 243 13.89 -21.95 -4.17
CA ILE A 243 14.81 -20.85 -3.83
C ILE A 243 14.52 -20.36 -2.40
N GLY A 244 14.85 -21.19 -1.42
CA GLY A 244 14.69 -20.87 0.01
C GLY A 244 15.98 -20.48 0.74
N SER A 245 17.15 -20.94 0.27
CA SER A 245 18.34 -20.92 1.13
C SER A 245 19.21 -19.66 1.07
N TYR A 246 19.22 -18.90 -0.04
CA TYR A 246 20.23 -17.83 -0.20
C TYR A 246 19.73 -16.40 0.07
N MET A 247 18.41 -16.16 0.07
CA MET A 247 17.84 -14.81 0.24
C MET A 247 17.24 -14.58 1.64
N GLY A 248 17.12 -15.62 2.47
CA GLY A 248 16.40 -15.58 3.75
C GLY A 248 17.12 -14.86 4.89
N ILE A 249 18.44 -15.04 5.05
CA ILE A 249 19.18 -14.47 6.19
C ILE A 249 19.33 -12.95 6.04
N GLY A 250 19.66 -12.47 4.83
CA GLY A 250 19.77 -11.04 4.55
C GLY A 250 18.45 -10.30 4.72
N LEU A 251 17.34 -10.87 4.23
CA LEU A 251 16.03 -10.27 4.40
C LEU A 251 15.51 -10.31 5.84
N LEU A 252 15.80 -11.37 6.59
CA LEU A 252 15.39 -11.48 7.99
C LEU A 252 16.14 -10.46 8.85
N ASN A 253 17.44 -10.27 8.60
CA ASN A 253 18.23 -9.22 9.26
C ASN A 253 17.74 -7.82 8.90
N LEU A 254 17.39 -7.58 7.63
CA LEU A 254 16.84 -6.30 7.19
C LEU A 254 15.43 -6.06 7.76
N PHE A 255 14.61 -7.11 7.88
CA PHE A 255 13.32 -7.07 8.55
C PHE A 255 13.46 -6.76 10.04
N ASN A 256 14.38 -7.42 10.74
CA ASN A 256 14.69 -7.13 12.15
C ASN A 256 15.23 -5.70 12.33
N PHE A 257 16.06 -5.22 11.40
CA PHE A 257 16.51 -3.84 11.38
C PHE A 257 15.36 -2.85 11.21
N VAL A 258 14.44 -3.09 10.27
CA VAL A 258 13.24 -2.26 10.06
C VAL A 258 12.33 -2.28 11.28
N ILE A 259 12.10 -3.44 11.89
CA ILE A 259 11.35 -3.55 13.15
C ILE A 259 12.01 -2.68 14.23
N ASN A 260 13.32 -2.82 14.43
CA ASN A 260 14.03 -2.10 15.49
C ASN A 260 13.98 -0.58 15.26
N LYS A 261 14.25 -0.12 14.03
CA LYS A 261 14.18 1.30 13.66
C LYS A 261 12.77 1.88 13.76
N THR A 262 11.75 1.09 13.42
CA THR A 262 10.36 1.54 13.53
C THR A 262 9.90 1.55 14.99
N PHE A 263 10.36 0.60 15.81
CA PHE A 263 10.13 0.62 17.25
C PHE A 263 10.77 1.86 17.88
N GLU A 264 12.01 2.21 17.53
CA GLU A 264 12.64 3.48 17.91
C GLU A 264 11.78 4.68 17.48
N TYR A 265 11.29 4.69 16.23
CA TYR A 265 10.43 5.77 15.73
C TYR A 265 9.10 5.87 16.50
N ILE A 266 8.45 4.74 16.80
CA ILE A 266 7.20 4.69 17.59
C ILE A 266 7.44 5.22 19.00
N VAL A 267 8.54 4.80 19.65
CA VAL A 267 8.93 5.28 20.98
C VAL A 267 9.21 6.79 20.97
N VAL A 268 9.89 7.30 19.94
CA VAL A 268 10.14 8.73 19.77
C VAL A 268 8.84 9.52 19.55
N GLN A 269 7.90 8.99 18.76
CA GLN A 269 6.60 9.64 18.52
C GLN A 269 5.72 9.61 19.78
N GLN A 270 5.72 8.52 20.54
CA GLN A 270 5.04 8.48 21.85
C GLN A 270 5.68 9.47 22.85
N GLY A 271 7.01 9.60 22.86
CA GLY A 271 7.72 10.59 23.68
C GLY A 271 7.49 12.05 23.27
N ARG A 272 7.13 12.30 22.00
CA ARG A 272 6.74 13.64 21.51
C ARG A 272 5.28 13.98 21.85
N SER A 273 4.41 12.97 21.94
CA SER A 273 3.00 13.13 22.32
C SER A 273 2.81 13.44 23.80
N THR A 274 3.69 12.95 24.69
CA THR A 274 3.67 13.28 26.13
C THR A 274 4.13 14.70 26.45
N ASN A 275 4.78 15.39 25.50
CA ASN A 275 5.26 16.77 25.67
C ASN A 275 4.36 17.84 25.02
N ARG A 276 3.14 17.50 24.60
CA ARG A 276 2.20 18.49 24.05
C ARG A 276 0.88 18.51 24.82
N MET A 277 0.77 19.43 25.78
CA MET A 277 -0.40 20.29 26.07
C MET A 277 -0.01 21.39 27.09
N PRO A 278 -0.64 22.59 27.11
CA PRO A 278 -1.72 23.09 26.27
C PRO A 278 -1.34 24.37 25.46
N PHE A 279 -2.29 24.78 24.61
CA PHE A 279 -2.52 26.15 24.10
C PHE A 279 -1.63 27.28 24.66
N GLU A 280 -0.93 27.98 23.77
CA GLU A 280 -0.79 29.43 23.88
C GLU A 280 -1.01 30.06 22.51
N SER A 281 -1.91 31.03 22.51
CA SER A 281 -2.39 31.86 21.41
C SER A 281 -1.28 32.67 20.73
N LEU A 282 -1.24 32.62 19.39
CA LEU A 282 -1.02 33.76 18.50
C LEU A 282 -1.27 33.36 17.04
#